data_AF-A0A1T1GPZ0-F1
#
_entry.id   AF-A0A1T1GPZ0-F1
#
_cell.length_a   1.000
_cell.length_b   1.000
_cell.length_c   1.000
_cell.angle_alpha   90.00
_cell.angle_beta   90.00
_cell.angle_gamma   90.00
#
_symmetry.space_group_name_H-M   'P 1'
#
loop_
_entity.id
_entity.type
_entity.pdbx_description
1 polymer ?
#
loop_
_entity_poly.entity_id
_entity_poly.type
_entity_poly.pdbx_seq_one_letter_code
_entity_poly.pdbx_strand_id
1 'polypeptide(L)'
;MHHTKIGTYSWVVKANGELSFKEKIKLFNHLLIPSLITPIKENLYKKQLNKNINLDKILVPDTKMIELAIEELESKASASIINHSWRTYFWGAALGQIQNKTFDPESLLTAALFHDIGLTEPHLKTKGCKCFTHESADQFAYKAAQINFDQDKTRLIKDAICIHMNGYIDPSHPNEVLLLQQGASCDVIGEHFHKLPSHFKKEIIENYPRENFNKTFIELIKAESKNNPNSRTAFLKNLGLPLMIHLNPYRN
;
A
#
# COMPACT_ATOMS: atom_id res chain seq x y z
N MET A 1 23.23 -18.51 3.94
CA MET A 1 21.91 -18.22 4.54
C MET A 1 21.30 -17.06 3.78
N HIS A 2 20.21 -17.25 3.05
CA HIS A 2 19.51 -16.13 2.43
C HIS A 2 18.94 -15.23 3.53
N HIS A 3 19.42 -13.99 3.62
CA HIS A 3 18.85 -13.01 4.54
C HIS A 3 17.46 -12.63 4.05
N THR A 4 16.43 -13.06 4.78
CA THR A 4 15.04 -12.67 4.53
C THR A 4 14.90 -11.15 4.67
N LYS A 5 14.48 -10.45 3.61
CA LYS A 5 14.27 -9.00 3.66
C LYS A 5 13.07 -8.68 4.58
N ILE A 6 13.24 -7.69 5.45
CA ILE A 6 12.23 -7.27 6.44
C ILE A 6 10.92 -6.98 5.70
N GLY A 7 9.82 -7.52 6.20
CA GLY A 7 8.49 -7.25 5.69
C GLY A 7 8.05 -8.07 4.48
N THR A 8 8.92 -8.89 3.86
CA THR A 8 8.47 -9.92 2.90
C THR A 8 7.51 -10.90 3.58
N TYR A 9 6.68 -11.60 2.80
CA TYR A 9 5.76 -12.61 3.35
C TYR A 9 6.51 -13.65 4.18
N SER A 10 7.64 -14.16 3.67
CA SER A 10 8.48 -15.12 4.38
C SER A 10 9.06 -14.55 5.69
N TRP A 11 9.37 -13.26 5.74
CA TRP A 11 9.76 -12.60 6.99
C TRP A 11 8.59 -12.53 7.97
N VAL A 12 7.40 -12.15 7.51
CA VAL A 12 6.22 -12.01 8.36
C VAL A 12 5.86 -13.35 9.00
N VAL A 13 5.90 -14.45 8.25
CA VAL A 13 5.69 -15.82 8.77
C VAL A 13 6.74 -16.16 9.83
N LYS A 14 8.03 -15.94 9.54
CA LYS A 14 9.13 -16.32 10.43
C LYS A 14 9.19 -15.48 11.71
N ALA A 15 8.93 -14.19 11.60
CA ALA A 15 9.01 -13.23 12.70
C ALA A 15 7.66 -13.05 13.42
N ASN A 16 6.62 -13.78 13.01
CA ASN A 16 5.24 -13.59 13.47
C ASN A 16 4.78 -12.12 13.37
N GLY A 17 5.25 -11.41 12.34
CA GLY A 17 4.97 -10.01 12.09
C GLY A 17 5.59 -9.02 13.10
N GLU A 18 6.43 -9.47 14.03
CA GLU A 18 7.05 -8.62 15.05
C GLU A 18 8.42 -8.11 14.62
N LEU A 19 8.66 -6.81 14.78
CA LEU A 19 9.96 -6.21 14.58
C LEU A 19 10.85 -6.40 15.81
N SER A 20 12.04 -6.96 15.60
CA SER A 20 13.12 -6.89 16.59
C SER A 20 13.65 -5.46 16.73
N PHE A 21 14.37 -5.20 17.84
CA PHE A 21 15.00 -3.89 18.08
C PHE A 21 15.98 -3.48 16.96
N LYS A 22 16.77 -4.43 16.43
CA LYS A 22 17.70 -4.17 15.32
C LYS A 22 16.97 -3.78 14.03
N GLU A 23 15.83 -4.39 13.77
CA GLU A 23 15.01 -4.08 12.58
C GLU A 23 14.32 -2.72 12.70
N LYS A 24 13.84 -2.35 13.91
CA LYS A 24 13.33 -1.01 14.19
C LYS A 24 14.39 0.07 13.89
N ILE A 25 15.62 -0.12 14.37
CA ILE A 25 16.74 0.80 14.07
C ILE A 25 17.00 0.88 12.56
N LYS A 26 17.06 -0.27 11.88
CA LYS A 26 17.32 -0.33 10.44
C LYS A 26 16.27 0.45 9.65
N LEU A 27 14.99 0.22 9.92
CA LEU A 27 13.89 0.94 9.24
C LEU A 27 13.93 2.45 9.56
N PHE A 28 14.16 2.83 10.82
CA PHE A 28 14.23 4.22 11.23
C PHE A 28 15.32 5.01 10.49
N ASN A 29 16.52 4.43 10.37
CA ASN A 29 17.64 5.08 9.68
C ASN A 29 17.31 5.37 8.20
N HIS A 30 16.59 4.47 7.54
CA HIS A 30 16.19 4.70 6.14
C HIS A 30 15.08 5.75 5.98
N LEU A 31 14.23 5.94 6.99
CA LEU A 31 13.18 6.97 6.96
C LEU A 31 13.73 8.39 7.13
N LEU A 32 14.84 8.58 7.86
CA LEU A 32 15.40 9.91 8.12
C LEU A 32 16.32 10.43 7.01
N ILE A 33 17.09 9.57 6.34
CA ILE A 33 18.08 9.95 5.31
C ILE A 33 17.49 10.78 4.14
N PRO A 34 16.24 10.56 3.65
CA PRO A 34 15.66 11.34 2.56
C PRO A 34 15.40 12.82 2.88
N SER A 35 15.28 13.19 4.16
CA SER A 35 14.96 14.57 4.59
C SER A 35 16.09 15.59 4.35
N LEU A 36 17.31 15.13 4.07
CA LEU A 36 18.51 15.98 3.96
C LEU A 36 18.89 16.37 2.51
N ILE A 37 18.18 15.90 1.48
CA ILE A 37 18.60 16.07 0.06
C ILE A 37 17.49 16.64 -0.86
N THR A 38 16.67 17.60 -0.40
CA THR A 38 15.61 18.13 -1.29
C THR A 38 15.44 19.66 -1.27
N PRO A 39 16.33 20.39 -1.97
CA PRO A 39 15.89 21.60 -2.70
C PRO A 39 16.09 21.52 -4.23
N ILE A 40 16.71 20.46 -4.76
CA ILE A 40 17.13 20.42 -6.19
C ILE A 40 16.06 19.83 -7.13
N LYS A 41 15.03 19.14 -6.61
CA LYS A 41 14.10 18.36 -7.46
C LYS A 41 12.89 19.14 -8.00
N GLU A 42 12.51 20.27 -7.41
CA GLU A 42 11.29 21.01 -7.81
C GLU A 42 11.29 21.49 -9.28
N ASN A 43 12.44 21.93 -9.80
CA ASN A 43 12.54 22.40 -11.19
C ASN A 43 12.53 21.25 -12.23
N LEU A 44 12.97 20.05 -11.85
CA LEU A 44 12.87 18.86 -12.72
C LEU A 44 11.43 18.34 -12.77
N TYR A 45 10.66 18.47 -11.69
CA TYR A 45 9.25 18.06 -11.63
C TYR A 45 8.34 18.89 -12.55
N LYS A 46 8.59 20.21 -12.68
CA LYS A 46 7.86 21.06 -13.66
C LYS A 46 7.97 20.56 -15.10
N LYS A 47 9.08 19.90 -15.46
CA LYS A 47 9.29 19.34 -16.81
C LYS A 47 8.59 17.97 -17.00
N GLN A 48 8.31 17.25 -15.91
CA GLN A 48 7.66 15.94 -15.90
C GLN A 48 6.12 16.02 -15.85
N LEU A 49 5.56 17.16 -15.41
CA LEU A 49 4.13 17.50 -15.51
C LEU A 49 3.58 17.47 -16.95
N ASN A 50 4.45 17.38 -17.96
CA ASN A 50 4.09 17.22 -19.37
C ASN A 50 3.66 15.80 -19.77
N LYS A 51 3.71 14.82 -18.86
CA LYS A 51 3.07 13.52 -19.14
C LYS A 51 1.56 13.67 -19.00
N ASN A 52 0.85 13.41 -20.09
CA ASN A 52 -0.60 13.42 -20.16
C ASN A 52 -1.17 12.18 -19.44
N ILE A 53 -1.04 12.14 -18.10
CA ILE A 53 -1.65 11.14 -17.23
C ILE A 53 -3.16 11.40 -17.21
N ASN A 54 -3.93 10.40 -17.61
CA ASN A 54 -5.39 10.44 -17.60
C ASN A 54 -5.91 9.09 -17.12
N LEU A 55 -7.11 9.10 -16.55
CA LEU A 55 -7.70 7.90 -15.97
C LEU A 55 -7.94 6.80 -17.01
N ASP A 56 -8.43 7.17 -18.19
CA ASP A 56 -8.68 6.29 -19.33
C ASP A 56 -7.41 5.58 -19.86
N LYS A 57 -6.22 6.08 -19.50
CA LYS A 57 -4.92 5.48 -19.88
C LYS A 57 -4.34 4.55 -18.82
N ILE A 58 -5.00 4.40 -17.68
CA ILE A 58 -4.62 3.41 -16.66
C ILE A 58 -5.47 2.17 -16.91
N LEU A 59 -4.83 1.09 -17.31
CA LEU A 59 -5.49 -0.18 -17.56
C LEU A 59 -6.16 -0.67 -16.28
N VAL A 60 -7.43 -1.06 -16.33
CA VAL A 60 -8.06 -1.88 -15.29
C VAL A 60 -8.24 -3.27 -15.89
N PRO A 61 -7.42 -4.26 -15.48
CA PRO A 61 -7.52 -5.60 -16.04
C PRO A 61 -8.87 -6.24 -15.75
N ASP A 62 -9.50 -6.78 -16.79
CA ASP A 62 -10.71 -7.58 -16.68
C ASP A 62 -10.30 -9.07 -16.62
N THR A 63 -9.99 -9.54 -15.41
CA THR A 63 -9.54 -10.92 -15.18
C THR A 63 -10.29 -11.53 -14.00
N LYS A 64 -10.32 -12.87 -13.95
CA LYS A 64 -11.01 -13.58 -12.87
C LYS A 64 -10.44 -13.26 -11.48
N MET A 65 -9.15 -12.99 -11.39
CA MET A 65 -8.52 -12.60 -10.13
C MET A 65 -8.99 -11.23 -9.67
N ILE A 66 -9.19 -10.28 -10.59
CA ILE A 66 -9.73 -8.94 -10.27
C ILE A 66 -11.19 -9.02 -9.84
N GLU A 67 -12.02 -9.79 -10.55
CA GLU A 67 -13.42 -10.03 -10.15
C GLU A 67 -13.50 -10.57 -8.71
N LEU A 68 -12.73 -11.62 -8.39
CA LEU A 68 -12.67 -12.19 -7.04
C LEU A 68 -12.13 -11.21 -6.00
N ALA A 69 -11.16 -10.36 -6.37
CA ALA A 69 -10.60 -9.34 -5.48
C ALA A 69 -11.66 -8.29 -5.12
N ILE A 70 -12.45 -7.85 -6.09
CA ILE A 70 -13.54 -6.89 -5.91
C ILE A 70 -14.62 -7.49 -5.00
N GLU A 71 -15.11 -8.69 -5.31
CA GLU A 71 -16.12 -9.39 -4.49
C GLU A 71 -15.65 -9.57 -3.04
N GLU A 72 -14.40 -9.97 -2.86
CA GLU A 72 -13.82 -10.19 -1.54
C GLU A 72 -13.71 -8.90 -0.73
N LEU A 73 -13.29 -7.81 -1.38
CA LEU A 73 -13.17 -6.50 -0.76
C LEU A 73 -14.55 -5.90 -0.42
N GLU A 74 -15.48 -5.90 -1.37
CA GLU A 74 -16.83 -5.34 -1.20
C GLU A 74 -17.66 -6.08 -0.14
N SER A 75 -17.44 -7.39 0.02
CA SER A 75 -18.14 -8.18 1.04
C SER A 75 -17.64 -7.95 2.48
N LYS A 76 -16.47 -7.32 2.67
CA LYS A 76 -15.80 -7.23 3.98
C LYS A 76 -15.44 -5.82 4.43
N ALA A 77 -15.20 -4.91 3.49
CA ALA A 77 -14.65 -3.59 3.77
C ALA A 77 -15.74 -2.51 3.77
N SER A 78 -15.50 -1.43 4.52
CA SER A 78 -16.32 -0.22 4.40
C SER A 78 -16.05 0.49 3.07
N ALA A 79 -17.00 1.33 2.64
CA ALA A 79 -16.83 2.18 1.45
C ALA A 79 -15.50 2.97 1.45
N SER A 80 -15.08 3.48 2.62
CA SER A 80 -13.81 4.21 2.74
C SER A 80 -12.58 3.36 2.40
N ILE A 81 -12.58 2.07 2.77
CA ILE A 81 -11.47 1.14 2.50
C ILE A 81 -11.55 0.58 1.08
N ILE A 82 -12.75 0.33 0.56
CA ILE A 82 -12.97 0.00 -0.86
C ILE A 82 -12.38 1.10 -1.74
N ASN A 83 -12.80 2.34 -1.50
CA ASN A 83 -12.33 3.49 -2.28
C ASN A 83 -10.84 3.75 -2.09
N HIS A 84 -10.29 3.56 -0.88
CA HIS A 84 -8.84 3.64 -0.64
C HIS A 84 -8.05 2.64 -1.48
N SER A 85 -8.54 1.41 -1.60
CA SER A 85 -7.88 0.36 -2.37
C SER A 85 -7.81 0.71 -3.86
N TRP A 86 -8.92 1.23 -4.41
CA TRP A 86 -8.95 1.75 -5.79
C TRP A 86 -8.05 2.96 -5.99
N ARG A 87 -8.13 3.97 -5.09
CA ARG A 87 -7.24 5.14 -5.15
C ARG A 87 -5.77 4.73 -5.10
N THR A 88 -5.41 3.80 -4.23
CA THR A 88 -4.06 3.24 -4.11
C THR A 88 -3.56 2.66 -5.43
N TYR A 89 -4.41 1.90 -6.14
CA TYR A 89 -4.07 1.40 -7.47
C TYR A 89 -3.78 2.54 -8.46
N PHE A 90 -4.71 3.48 -8.59
CA PHE A 90 -4.59 4.56 -9.58
C PHE A 90 -3.42 5.51 -9.29
N TRP A 91 -3.18 5.84 -8.02
CA TRP A 91 -2.00 6.62 -7.63
C TRP A 91 -0.71 5.87 -7.95
N GLY A 92 -0.62 4.59 -7.59
CA GLY A 92 0.55 3.75 -7.89
C GLY A 92 0.82 3.64 -9.39
N ALA A 93 -0.21 3.34 -10.19
CA ALA A 93 -0.10 3.23 -11.64
C ALA A 93 0.33 4.54 -12.31
N ALA A 94 -0.26 5.67 -11.90
CA ALA A 94 0.12 7.00 -12.39
C ALA A 94 1.57 7.36 -12.04
N LEU A 95 2.01 7.06 -10.81
CA LEU A 95 3.39 7.26 -10.39
C LEU A 95 4.36 6.37 -11.18
N GLY A 96 3.96 5.13 -11.49
CA GLY A 96 4.70 4.24 -12.38
C GLY A 96 4.88 4.83 -13.77
N GLN A 97 3.81 5.37 -14.36
CA GLN A 97 3.88 6.07 -15.64
C GLN A 97 4.80 7.29 -15.57
N ILE A 98 4.70 8.12 -14.53
CA ILE A 98 5.58 9.30 -14.35
C ILE A 98 7.05 8.88 -14.28
N GLN A 99 7.34 7.79 -13.55
CA GLN A 99 8.68 7.27 -13.31
C GLN A 99 9.22 6.39 -14.45
N ASN A 100 8.45 6.12 -15.51
CA ASN A 100 8.79 5.15 -16.56
C ASN A 100 9.07 3.73 -16.00
N LYS A 101 8.28 3.28 -15.02
CA LYS A 101 8.38 1.94 -14.47
C LYS A 101 7.45 1.00 -15.23
N THR A 102 8.00 -0.11 -15.71
CA THR A 102 7.21 -1.24 -16.24
C THR A 102 6.75 -2.11 -15.09
N PHE A 103 5.47 -2.44 -15.04
CA PHE A 103 4.85 -3.31 -14.05
C PHE A 103 3.67 -4.06 -14.67
N ASP A 104 3.28 -5.17 -14.06
CA ASP A 104 2.07 -5.94 -14.41
C ASP A 104 0.83 -5.31 -13.74
N PRO A 105 -0.13 -4.76 -14.51
CA PRO A 105 -1.28 -4.06 -13.93
C PRO A 105 -2.21 -4.97 -13.11
N GLU A 106 -2.32 -6.25 -13.47
CA GLU A 106 -3.14 -7.23 -12.72
C GLU A 106 -2.54 -7.48 -11.34
N SER A 107 -1.22 -7.63 -11.25
CA SER A 107 -0.53 -7.82 -9.98
C SER A 107 -0.63 -6.59 -9.09
N LEU A 108 -0.45 -5.38 -9.65
CA LEU A 108 -0.58 -4.14 -8.87
C LEU A 108 -2.03 -3.91 -8.39
N LEU A 109 -3.03 -4.10 -9.26
CA LEU A 109 -4.44 -3.93 -8.90
C LEU A 109 -4.87 -4.98 -7.87
N THR A 110 -4.51 -6.25 -8.08
CA THR A 110 -4.80 -7.32 -7.11
C THR A 110 -4.18 -6.99 -5.75
N ALA A 111 -2.90 -6.59 -5.72
CA ALA A 111 -2.26 -6.20 -4.47
C ALA A 111 -2.96 -5.02 -3.80
N ALA A 112 -3.37 -4.01 -4.57
CA ALA A 112 -4.10 -2.85 -4.06
C ALA A 112 -5.48 -3.22 -3.48
N LEU A 113 -6.23 -4.11 -4.13
CA LEU A 113 -7.55 -4.54 -3.65
C LEU A 113 -7.47 -5.41 -2.39
N PHE A 114 -6.37 -6.15 -2.19
CA PHE A 114 -6.22 -7.03 -1.03
C PHE A 114 -5.45 -6.41 0.15
N HIS A 115 -4.62 -5.38 -0.04
CA HIS A 115 -3.57 -5.03 0.93
C HIS A 115 -4.08 -4.76 2.36
N ASP A 116 -5.28 -4.20 2.49
CA ASP A 116 -5.89 -3.81 3.76
C ASP A 116 -7.02 -4.73 4.26
N ILE A 117 -7.29 -5.86 3.59
CA ILE A 117 -8.37 -6.78 4.01
C ILE A 117 -8.18 -7.27 5.45
N GLY A 118 -6.94 -7.49 5.89
CA GLY A 118 -6.61 -7.86 7.27
C GLY A 118 -6.93 -6.80 8.34
N LEU A 119 -7.28 -5.57 7.95
CA LEU A 119 -7.79 -4.51 8.85
C LEU A 119 -9.31 -4.50 8.97
N THR A 120 -10.05 -5.24 8.15
CA THR A 120 -11.52 -5.28 8.22
C THR A 120 -12.00 -6.02 9.47
N GLU A 121 -13.20 -5.68 9.97
CA GLU A 121 -13.75 -6.23 11.22
C GLU A 121 -13.69 -7.76 11.34
N PRO A 122 -14.02 -8.55 10.29
CA PRO A 122 -13.97 -10.02 10.38
C PRO A 122 -12.58 -10.56 10.70
N HIS A 123 -11.53 -9.81 10.35
CA HIS A 123 -10.13 -10.25 10.41
C HIS A 123 -9.34 -9.56 11.53
N LEU A 124 -9.88 -8.51 12.17
CA LEU A 124 -9.20 -7.81 13.27
C LEU A 124 -8.96 -8.68 14.50
N LYS A 125 -9.78 -9.73 14.72
CA LYS A 125 -9.77 -10.55 15.95
C LYS A 125 -9.36 -12.02 15.74
N THR A 126 -9.23 -12.48 14.49
CA THR A 126 -9.13 -13.91 14.12
C THR A 126 -7.80 -14.28 13.46
N LYS A 127 -6.88 -13.32 13.34
CA LYS A 127 -5.60 -13.48 12.65
C LYS A 127 -4.59 -14.33 13.43
N GLY A 128 -3.99 -15.30 12.76
CA GLY A 128 -2.95 -16.19 13.32
C GLY A 128 -1.57 -15.55 13.47
N CYS A 129 -1.40 -14.33 12.96
CA CYS A 129 -0.15 -13.55 13.01
C CYS A 129 -0.41 -12.13 13.52
N LYS A 130 0.59 -11.52 14.16
CA LYS A 130 0.49 -10.17 14.76
C LYS A 130 0.60 -9.02 13.75
N CYS A 131 0.40 -9.27 12.46
CA CYS A 131 0.47 -8.24 11.43
C CYS A 131 -0.67 -8.42 10.43
N PHE A 132 -1.55 -7.43 10.33
CA PHE A 132 -2.68 -7.47 9.40
C PHE A 132 -2.28 -7.77 7.94
N THR A 133 -1.10 -7.30 7.49
CA THR A 133 -0.65 -7.54 6.12
C THR A 133 -0.41 -9.03 5.82
N HIS A 134 -0.14 -9.84 6.86
CA HIS A 134 -0.07 -11.30 6.73
C HIS A 134 -1.44 -11.86 6.36
N GLU A 135 -2.45 -11.47 7.12
CA GLU A 135 -3.84 -11.89 6.93
C GLU A 135 -4.33 -11.46 5.55
N SER A 136 -4.07 -10.22 5.14
CA SER A 136 -4.34 -9.74 3.77
C SER A 136 -3.69 -10.64 2.70
N ALA A 137 -2.42 -11.01 2.89
CA ALA A 137 -1.69 -11.86 1.95
C ALA A 137 -2.20 -13.31 1.93
N ASP A 138 -2.69 -13.83 3.06
CA ASP A 138 -3.28 -15.16 3.17
C ASP A 138 -4.68 -15.21 2.55
N GLN A 139 -5.51 -14.18 2.75
CA GLN A 139 -6.82 -14.08 2.07
C GLN A 139 -6.66 -14.01 0.55
N PHE A 140 -5.69 -13.23 0.07
CA PHE A 140 -5.32 -13.23 -1.34
C PHE A 140 -4.89 -14.63 -1.81
N ALA A 141 -3.95 -15.27 -1.09
CA ALA A 141 -3.43 -16.58 -1.48
C ALA A 141 -4.53 -17.65 -1.52
N TYR A 142 -5.49 -17.59 -0.59
CA TYR A 142 -6.65 -18.47 -0.56
C TYR A 142 -7.51 -18.32 -1.82
N LYS A 143 -7.85 -17.08 -2.23
CA LYS A 143 -8.61 -16.82 -3.46
C LYS A 143 -7.83 -17.18 -4.72
N ALA A 144 -6.54 -16.86 -4.76
CA ALA A 144 -5.65 -17.22 -5.85
C ALA A 144 -5.60 -18.74 -6.10
N ALA A 145 -5.59 -19.54 -5.03
CA ALA A 145 -5.60 -21.00 -5.13
C ALA A 145 -6.91 -21.55 -5.72
N GLN A 146 -8.06 -20.90 -5.50
CA GLN A 146 -9.36 -21.34 -6.02
C GLN A 146 -9.44 -21.32 -7.55
N ILE A 147 -8.62 -20.48 -8.19
CA ILE A 147 -8.59 -20.32 -9.65
C ILE A 147 -7.27 -20.77 -10.29
N ASN A 148 -6.40 -21.46 -9.55
CA ASN A 148 -5.06 -21.84 -9.99
C ASN A 148 -4.25 -20.66 -10.55
N PHE A 149 -4.28 -19.53 -9.85
CA PHE A 149 -3.55 -18.31 -10.26
C PHE A 149 -2.03 -18.54 -10.32
N ASP A 150 -1.35 -17.73 -11.13
CA ASP A 150 0.09 -17.86 -11.38
C ASP A 150 0.90 -17.76 -10.07
N GLN A 151 1.74 -18.77 -9.81
CA GLN A 151 2.46 -18.89 -8.54
C GLN A 151 3.55 -17.82 -8.33
N ASP A 152 4.18 -17.34 -9.41
CA ASP A 152 5.19 -16.30 -9.33
C ASP A 152 4.52 -14.94 -9.06
N LYS A 153 3.39 -14.65 -9.72
CA LYS A 153 2.53 -13.50 -9.37
C LYS A 153 2.02 -13.61 -7.94
N THR A 154 1.58 -14.79 -7.48
CA THR A 154 1.16 -14.98 -6.08
C THR A 154 2.28 -14.62 -5.11
N ARG A 155 3.51 -15.07 -5.34
CA ARG A 155 4.65 -14.72 -4.48
C ARG A 155 4.91 -13.22 -4.45
N LEU A 156 4.91 -12.59 -5.63
CA LEU A 156 5.11 -11.15 -5.80
C LEU A 156 4.04 -10.33 -5.06
N ILE A 157 2.76 -10.67 -5.26
CA ILE A 157 1.63 -9.95 -4.66
C ILE A 157 1.62 -10.10 -3.14
N LYS A 158 1.90 -11.31 -2.61
CA LYS A 158 2.04 -11.52 -1.17
C LYS A 158 3.15 -10.66 -0.57
N ASP A 159 4.29 -10.57 -1.25
CA ASP A 159 5.39 -9.70 -0.83
C ASP A 159 5.01 -8.22 -0.93
N ALA A 160 4.33 -7.77 -1.99
CA ALA A 160 3.85 -6.39 -2.12
C ALA A 160 2.92 -6.02 -0.96
N ILE A 161 1.88 -6.84 -0.73
CA ILE A 161 0.93 -6.68 0.37
C ILE A 161 1.66 -6.67 1.70
N CYS A 162 2.61 -7.57 1.95
CA CYS A 162 3.32 -7.57 3.22
C CYS A 162 4.21 -6.33 3.37
N ILE A 163 5.00 -5.98 2.36
CA ILE A 163 6.06 -4.95 2.46
C ILE A 163 5.50 -3.52 2.55
N HIS A 164 4.29 -3.23 2.06
CA HIS A 164 3.80 -1.84 1.96
C HIS A 164 3.81 -1.06 3.29
N MET A 165 3.69 -1.76 4.44
CA MET A 165 3.78 -1.18 5.78
C MET A 165 5.21 -1.00 6.34
N ASN A 166 6.26 -1.18 5.54
CA ASN A 166 7.63 -0.93 6.00
C ASN A 166 7.97 0.56 6.12
N GLY A 167 7.21 1.44 5.46
CA GLY A 167 7.48 2.89 5.35
C GLY A 167 8.62 3.22 4.39
N TYR A 168 9.73 2.49 4.45
CA TYR A 168 10.80 2.53 3.44
C TYR A 168 10.88 1.19 2.71
N ILE A 169 11.05 1.25 1.38
CA ILE A 169 11.29 0.07 0.54
C ILE A 169 12.59 0.23 -0.23
N ASP A 170 13.41 -0.81 -0.18
CA ASP A 170 14.62 -0.94 -0.99
C ASP A 170 14.26 -0.87 -2.50
N PRO A 171 14.83 0.08 -3.28
CA PRO A 171 14.51 0.25 -4.70
C PRO A 171 14.83 -0.96 -5.59
N SER A 172 15.56 -1.97 -5.09
CA SER A 172 15.80 -3.23 -5.79
C SER A 172 14.60 -4.18 -5.78
N HIS A 173 13.54 -3.88 -5.04
CA HIS A 173 12.29 -4.65 -5.12
C HIS A 173 11.60 -4.48 -6.49
N PRO A 174 10.80 -5.47 -6.91
CA PRO A 174 9.95 -5.36 -8.10
C PRO A 174 9.08 -4.09 -8.08
N ASN A 175 8.76 -3.56 -9.26
CA ASN A 175 8.07 -2.28 -9.37
C ASN A 175 6.68 -2.33 -8.73
N GLU A 176 5.98 -3.47 -8.75
CA GLU A 176 4.67 -3.66 -8.13
C GLU A 176 4.72 -3.43 -6.61
N VAL A 177 5.78 -3.90 -5.95
CA VAL A 177 6.01 -3.68 -4.51
C VAL A 177 6.23 -2.20 -4.22
N LEU A 178 7.06 -1.54 -5.04
CA LEU A 178 7.36 -0.11 -4.90
C LEU A 178 6.13 0.76 -5.16
N LEU A 179 5.37 0.45 -6.21
CA LEU A 179 4.23 1.25 -6.65
C LEU A 179 3.01 1.06 -5.75
N LEU A 180 2.80 -0.13 -5.16
CA LEU A 180 1.77 -0.33 -4.15
C LEU A 180 2.01 0.58 -2.94
N GLN A 181 3.23 0.60 -2.40
CA GLN A 181 3.54 1.46 -1.26
C GLN A 181 3.45 2.93 -1.60
N GLN A 182 3.96 3.35 -2.77
CA GLN A 182 3.83 4.73 -3.20
C GLN A 182 2.37 5.14 -3.39
N GLY A 183 1.53 4.27 -3.94
CA GLY A 183 0.09 4.50 -4.08
C GLY A 183 -0.60 4.65 -2.72
N ALA A 184 -0.32 3.74 -1.78
CA ALA A 184 -0.87 3.79 -0.44
C ALA A 184 -0.41 5.03 0.32
N SER A 185 0.89 5.35 0.31
CA SER A 185 1.44 6.55 0.95
C SER A 185 0.97 7.85 0.29
N CYS A 186 0.76 7.85 -1.03
CA CYS A 186 0.11 8.97 -1.72
C CYS A 186 -1.31 9.21 -1.17
N ASP A 187 -2.10 8.15 -0.99
CA ASP A 187 -3.47 8.30 -0.49
C ASP A 187 -3.56 8.63 1.02
N VAL A 188 -2.68 8.04 1.82
CA VAL A 188 -2.71 8.09 3.29
C VAL A 188 -2.02 9.35 3.83
N ILE A 189 -0.88 9.75 3.27
CA ILE A 189 -0.08 10.89 3.78
C ILE A 189 0.23 11.95 2.72
N GLY A 190 -0.29 11.83 1.49
CA GLY A 190 -0.06 12.81 0.43
C GLY A 190 1.34 12.75 -0.19
N GLU A 191 2.08 11.66 0.04
CA GLU A 191 3.42 11.50 -0.56
C GLU A 191 3.32 11.51 -2.10
N HIS A 192 4.22 12.26 -2.76
CA HIS A 192 4.23 12.39 -4.22
C HIS A 192 2.98 13.00 -4.88
N PHE A 193 1.99 13.42 -4.10
CA PHE A 193 0.73 14.00 -4.62
C PHE A 193 0.94 15.26 -5.48
N HIS A 194 2.01 16.01 -5.22
CA HIS A 194 2.43 17.17 -6.02
C HIS A 194 2.90 16.80 -7.44
N LYS A 195 3.24 15.54 -7.70
CA LYS A 195 3.67 15.05 -9.02
C LYS A 195 2.49 14.71 -9.93
N LEU A 196 1.31 14.50 -9.36
CA LEU A 196 0.10 14.10 -10.10
C LEU A 196 -0.64 15.33 -10.63
N PRO A 197 -1.14 15.30 -11.89
CA PRO A 197 -1.96 16.37 -12.46
C PRO A 197 -3.24 16.64 -11.65
N SER A 198 -3.68 17.90 -11.60
CA SER A 198 -4.86 18.29 -10.83
C SER A 198 -6.16 17.66 -11.36
N HIS A 199 -6.32 17.55 -12.68
CA HIS A 199 -7.52 16.96 -13.29
C HIS A 199 -7.63 15.47 -12.94
N PHE A 200 -6.53 14.73 -13.09
CA PHE A 200 -6.47 13.31 -12.73
C PHE A 200 -6.79 13.08 -11.24
N LYS A 201 -6.25 13.93 -10.37
CA LYS A 201 -6.54 13.86 -8.93
C LYS A 201 -8.02 14.06 -8.63
N LYS A 202 -8.63 15.07 -9.27
CA LYS A 202 -10.05 15.39 -9.11
C LYS A 202 -10.93 14.22 -9.55
N GLU A 203 -10.67 13.68 -10.74
CA GLU A 203 -11.44 12.58 -11.32
C GLU A 203 -11.40 11.31 -10.46
N ILE A 204 -10.21 10.93 -9.95
CA ILE A 204 -10.08 9.78 -9.04
C ILE A 204 -10.87 9.98 -7.75
N ILE A 205 -10.87 11.17 -7.17
CA ILE A 205 -11.60 11.45 -5.93
C ILE A 205 -13.11 11.49 -6.18
N GLU A 206 -13.55 11.97 -7.34
CA GLU A 206 -14.97 11.94 -7.73
C GLU A 206 -15.46 10.50 -7.93
N ASN A 207 -14.67 9.63 -8.55
CA ASN A 207 -15.02 8.23 -8.77
C ASN A 207 -14.85 7.35 -7.51
N TYR A 208 -13.89 7.70 -6.64
CA TYR A 208 -13.60 6.96 -5.40
C TYR A 208 -13.53 7.91 -4.19
N PRO A 209 -14.67 8.41 -3.70
CA PRO A 209 -14.73 9.35 -2.58
C PRO A 209 -14.01 8.85 -1.32
N ARG A 210 -13.48 9.77 -0.54
CA ARG A 210 -12.69 9.43 0.66
C ARG A 210 -13.52 9.00 1.85
N GLU A 211 -14.77 9.42 1.98
CA GLU A 211 -15.69 8.91 3.01
C GLU A 211 -15.11 8.92 4.44
N ASN A 212 -14.59 10.07 4.92
CA ASN A 212 -13.93 10.19 6.23
C ASN A 212 -12.70 9.27 6.42
N PHE A 213 -12.07 8.82 5.33
CA PHE A 213 -10.99 7.82 5.35
C PHE A 213 -9.90 8.13 6.39
N ASN A 214 -9.44 9.38 6.51
CA ASN A 214 -8.37 9.73 7.46
C ASN A 214 -8.73 9.35 8.90
N LYS A 215 -9.98 9.62 9.33
CA LYS A 215 -10.43 9.28 10.68
C LYS A 215 -10.53 7.76 10.85
N THR A 216 -11.22 7.09 9.91
CA THR A 216 -11.40 5.63 9.90
C THR A 216 -10.05 4.91 9.95
N PHE A 217 -9.11 5.31 9.10
CA PHE A 217 -7.80 4.67 9.00
C PHE A 217 -6.96 4.90 10.26
N ILE A 218 -6.99 6.10 10.86
CA ILE A 218 -6.33 6.34 12.16
C ILE A 218 -6.87 5.42 13.25
N GLU A 219 -8.19 5.20 13.29
CA GLU A 219 -8.84 4.31 14.25
C GLU A 219 -8.42 2.85 14.04
N LEU A 220 -8.40 2.37 12.79
CA LEU A 220 -7.93 1.03 12.42
C LEU A 220 -6.46 0.81 12.81
N ILE A 221 -5.57 1.76 12.49
CA ILE A 221 -4.15 1.70 12.84
C ILE A 221 -3.95 1.69 14.37
N LYS A 222 -4.73 2.48 15.11
CA LYS A 222 -4.70 2.47 16.59
C LYS A 222 -5.14 1.12 17.15
N ALA A 223 -6.23 0.54 16.64
CA ALA A 223 -6.74 -0.75 17.05
C ALA A 223 -5.72 -1.87 16.77
N GLU A 224 -5.18 -1.92 15.55
CA GLU A 224 -4.14 -2.89 15.16
C GLU A 224 -2.91 -2.76 16.07
N SER A 225 -2.45 -1.53 16.30
CA SER A 225 -1.26 -1.29 17.13
C SER A 225 -1.46 -1.61 18.61
N LYS A 226 -2.70 -1.53 19.10
CA LYS A 226 -3.04 -1.92 20.48
C LYS A 226 -2.93 -3.42 20.67
N ASN A 227 -3.43 -4.19 19.69
CA ASN A 227 -3.37 -5.64 19.72
C ASN A 227 -1.95 -6.17 19.43
N ASN A 228 -1.21 -5.46 18.56
CA ASN A 228 0.08 -5.89 18.05
C ASN A 228 1.18 -4.81 18.25
N PRO A 229 1.63 -4.56 19.49
CA PRO A 229 2.50 -3.41 19.82
C PRO A 229 3.92 -3.49 19.24
N ASN A 230 4.36 -4.68 18.80
CA ASN A 230 5.66 -4.88 18.15
C ASN A 230 5.58 -4.98 16.62
N SER A 231 4.40 -4.80 16.03
CA SER A 231 4.20 -4.82 14.59
C SER A 231 4.83 -3.60 13.88
N ARG A 232 4.98 -3.71 12.57
CA ARG A 232 5.36 -2.59 11.70
C ARG A 232 4.36 -1.43 11.76
N THR A 233 3.08 -1.75 11.85
CA THR A 233 1.99 -0.77 12.04
C THR A 233 2.18 0.03 13.32
N ALA A 234 2.44 -0.64 14.45
CA ALA A 234 2.70 0.02 15.72
C ALA A 234 3.97 0.88 15.68
N PHE A 235 5.01 0.39 15.00
CA PHE A 235 6.24 1.15 14.78
C PHE A 235 5.98 2.44 14.00
N LEU A 236 5.34 2.40 12.84
CA LEU A 236 5.00 3.59 12.05
C LEU A 236 4.05 4.54 12.80
N LYS A 237 3.08 4.00 13.55
CA LYS A 237 2.20 4.80 14.41
C LYS A 237 3.01 5.60 15.43
N ASN A 238 3.97 4.97 16.09
CA ASN A 238 4.83 5.63 17.09
C ASN A 238 5.80 6.64 16.45
N LEU A 239 6.10 6.52 15.16
CA LEU A 239 6.87 7.49 14.39
C LEU A 239 6.05 8.67 13.85
N GLY A 240 4.76 8.76 14.19
CA GLY A 240 3.93 9.92 13.86
C GLY A 240 3.01 9.74 12.66
N LEU A 241 2.80 8.52 12.16
CA LEU A 241 1.86 8.25 11.06
C LEU A 241 0.46 8.91 11.26
N PRO A 242 -0.19 8.87 12.44
CA PRO A 242 -1.47 9.55 12.63
C PRO A 242 -1.41 11.07 12.41
N LEU A 243 -0.31 11.72 12.77
CA LEU A 243 -0.12 13.14 12.52
C LEU A 243 0.05 13.41 11.02
N MET A 244 0.83 12.59 10.32
CA MET A 244 0.99 12.70 8.87
C MET A 244 -0.34 12.52 8.13
N ILE A 245 -1.18 11.56 8.56
CA ILE A 245 -2.53 11.36 8.02
C ILE A 245 -3.40 12.59 8.26
N HIS A 246 -3.34 13.19 9.45
CA HIS A 246 -4.10 14.39 9.77
C HIS A 246 -3.65 15.62 8.95
N LEU A 247 -2.36 15.69 8.61
CA LEU A 247 -1.76 16.72 7.78
C LEU A 247 -1.89 16.44 6.27
N ASN A 248 -2.49 15.32 5.87
CA ASN A 248 -2.69 14.98 4.47
C ASN A 248 -3.40 16.15 3.76
N PRO A 249 -2.84 16.66 2.64
CA PRO A 249 -3.38 17.81 1.92
C PRO A 249 -4.80 17.59 1.39
N TYR A 250 -5.26 16.34 1.30
CA TYR A 250 -6.63 16.01 0.94
C TYR A 250 -7.44 15.65 2.20
N ARG A 251 -8.21 16.62 2.69
CA ARG A 251 -9.17 16.46 3.78
C ARG A 251 -10.56 16.38 3.18
N ASN A 252 -11.12 15.17 3.14
CA ASN A 252 -12.54 14.78 3.13
C ASN A 252 -12.57 13.25 3.32
#